data_AF-A0AAF0QBB5-F1
#
_entry.id   AF-A0AAF0QBB5-F1
#
_cell.length_a   1.000
_cell.length_b   1.000
_cell.length_c   1.000
_cell.angle_alpha   90.00
_cell.angle_beta   90.00
_cell.angle_gamma   90.00
#
_symmetry.space_group_name_H-M   'P 1'
#
loop_
_entity.id
_entity.type
_entity.pdbx_description
1 polymer ?
#
loop_
_entity_poly.entity_id
_entity_poly.type
_entity_poly.pdbx_seq_one_letter_code
_entity_poly.pdbx_strand_id
1 'polypeptide(L)'
;MELRNSHSIPTESTPSAEHLSDVRLDNEVPEDNLLDQETPLTSMKTMDQIDLLREQQKILSGEVALHTGVLKRLSEEATQSPKKEQVQMEIRTLKDEIRMKNEQIASLEMQIAESIISPCEKMENQEEAVSVAELLAQLHDKSFELEVRTADNRIIQDQLNQKTHECENLQEAIVSLKQQLSDALDQRNRTPSVAHSQRLSETKSLLVELRAEKESVALKDAKEALFLQAQAREIEELHKRVTELVEAKEQLELRNQKLAEESTYAKGLASAAAVELKALSEEVAKLMNHNEKLAAELAAQKSSSTQRKPSVAMRNGRRDPHPRRNEQNVLSAEMKRELTLSRERELSYETALVERDHKEAELQSKVEESKQREAYLENELANMWVQIAKLKKSQGVESEPSESTISESQRIDGFEVWDSVVQSSRRQ
;
A
#
# COMPACT_ATOMS: atom_id res chain seq x y z
N MET A 1 -11.85 58.09 48.29
CA MET A 1 -10.61 57.30 48.09
C MET A 1 -11.08 55.87 47.92
N GLU A 2 -11.44 55.49 46.70
CA GLU A 2 -10.59 54.69 45.76
C GLU A 2 -10.52 53.22 46.22
N LEU A 3 -10.74 52.16 45.44
CA LEU A 3 -11.10 51.95 44.03
C LEU A 3 -11.59 50.47 43.91
N ARG A 4 -12.72 50.28 43.22
CA ARG A 4 -13.11 49.17 42.29
C ARG A 4 -12.64 47.73 42.54
N ASN A 5 -13.60 46.81 42.67
CA ASN A 5 -13.92 45.89 41.57
C ASN A 5 -15.30 45.22 41.78
N SER A 6 -16.14 45.33 40.76
CA SER A 6 -17.48 44.76 40.58
C SER A 6 -17.40 43.91 39.30
N HIS A 7 -18.07 42.77 39.06
CA HIS A 7 -19.50 42.42 39.03
C HIS A 7 -19.56 40.88 38.74
N SER A 8 -20.36 40.06 39.43
CA SER A 8 -21.80 39.72 39.23
C SER A 8 -22.12 38.76 38.07
N ILE A 9 -22.68 37.59 38.44
CA ILE A 9 -23.56 36.63 37.72
C ILE A 9 -24.98 37.29 37.54
N PRO A 10 -26.08 36.75 36.93
CA PRO A 10 -26.35 35.54 36.09
C PRO A 10 -27.39 35.71 34.93
N THR A 11 -27.70 34.57 34.25
CA THR A 11 -29.02 34.11 33.70
C THR A 11 -29.70 34.73 32.46
N GLU A 12 -29.88 33.84 31.46
CA GLU A 12 -31.15 33.39 30.83
C GLU A 12 -31.87 34.22 29.73
N SER A 13 -32.32 33.45 28.71
CA SER A 13 -33.43 33.67 27.77
C SER A 13 -33.13 34.12 26.34
N THR A 14 -33.61 33.30 25.39
CA THR A 14 -33.79 33.53 23.94
C THR A 14 -34.84 34.61 23.64
N PRO A 15 -34.85 35.15 22.41
CA PRO A 15 -36.02 34.93 21.55
C PRO A 15 -35.71 34.66 20.06
N SER A 16 -36.72 34.15 19.38
CA SER A 16 -36.76 33.71 17.97
C SER A 16 -37.30 34.78 16.99
N ALA A 17 -36.91 34.59 15.72
CA ALA A 17 -37.67 34.79 14.46
C ALA A 17 -37.66 36.15 13.71
N GLU A 18 -37.67 35.99 12.37
CA GLU A 18 -37.97 36.93 11.25
C GLU A 18 -36.79 37.80 10.78
N HIS A 19 -36.18 37.58 9.61
CA HIS A 19 -36.80 37.69 8.29
C HIS A 19 -36.31 36.67 7.24
N LEU A 20 -37.30 36.14 6.53
CA LEU A 20 -37.22 35.41 5.27
C LEU A 20 -36.77 36.32 4.12
N SER A 21 -35.99 35.78 3.19
CA SER A 21 -36.25 36.03 1.76
C SER A 21 -35.94 34.77 0.95
N ASP A 22 -37.01 34.32 0.31
CA ASP A 22 -37.18 33.19 -0.58
C ASP A 22 -37.10 33.72 -2.02
N VAL A 23 -36.20 33.18 -2.84
CA VAL A 23 -36.35 33.13 -4.31
C VAL A 23 -35.73 31.82 -4.79
N ARG A 24 -36.60 30.83 -4.99
CA ARG A 24 -36.43 29.75 -5.97
C ARG A 24 -36.54 30.29 -7.40
N LEU A 25 -36.07 29.45 -8.34
CA LEU A 25 -35.89 29.58 -9.79
C LEU A 25 -34.40 29.89 -10.09
N ASP A 26 -33.68 29.14 -10.92
CA ASP A 26 -34.07 28.17 -11.95
C ASP A 26 -32.81 27.35 -12.29
N ASN A 27 -33.01 26.29 -13.07
CA ASN A 27 -31.95 25.55 -13.76
C ASN A 27 -30.88 26.49 -14.36
N GLU A 28 -29.61 26.12 -14.23
CA GLU A 28 -28.72 25.80 -15.35
C GLU A 28 -27.27 25.67 -14.87
N VAL A 29 -26.65 24.61 -15.35
CA VAL A 29 -25.22 24.32 -15.34
C VAL A 29 -24.43 25.53 -15.85
N PRO A 30 -23.27 25.83 -15.23
CA PRO A 30 -22.13 26.34 -16.00
C PRO A 30 -20.98 25.34 -15.88
N GLU A 31 -21.00 24.35 -16.77
CA GLU A 31 -19.78 23.85 -17.40
C GLU A 31 -19.25 25.01 -18.23
N ASP A 32 -18.10 25.54 -17.83
CA ASP A 32 -17.04 26.03 -18.71
C ASP A 32 -16.08 26.90 -17.89
N ASN A 33 -14.97 26.28 -17.50
CA ASN A 33 -13.65 26.90 -17.52
C ASN A 33 -12.68 25.79 -17.92
N LEU A 34 -12.56 25.55 -19.23
CA LEU A 34 -11.48 26.12 -20.04
C LEU A 34 -10.09 25.68 -19.54
N LEU A 35 -9.79 24.39 -19.70
CA LEU A 35 -8.43 23.92 -20.03
C LEU A 35 -8.24 24.02 -21.55
N ASP A 36 -8.36 25.26 -22.03
CA ASP A 36 -7.96 25.65 -23.37
C ASP A 36 -6.47 25.99 -23.31
N GLN A 37 -5.60 24.97 -23.37
CA GLN A 37 -4.23 25.03 -23.89
C GLN A 37 -3.44 23.77 -23.51
N GLU A 38 -3.65 22.67 -24.23
CA GLU A 38 -2.53 21.83 -24.67
C GLU A 38 -2.70 21.40 -26.14
N THR A 39 -2.16 22.26 -27.00
CA THR A 39 -1.73 22.03 -28.40
C THR A 39 -2.77 21.76 -29.51
N PRO A 40 -3.59 22.77 -29.87
CA PRO A 40 -4.14 22.86 -31.23
C PRO A 40 -3.03 22.84 -32.30
N LEU A 41 -1.81 23.29 -31.99
CA LEU A 41 -0.70 23.27 -32.94
C LEU A 41 -0.21 21.86 -33.32
N THR A 42 -0.31 20.87 -32.43
CA THR A 42 0.14 19.49 -32.73
C THR A 42 -0.96 18.74 -33.47
N SER A 43 -2.21 18.88 -33.01
CA SER A 43 -3.40 18.32 -33.68
C SER A 43 -3.59 18.88 -35.10
N MET A 44 -3.42 20.19 -35.29
CA MET A 44 -3.54 20.84 -36.60
C MET A 44 -2.41 20.39 -37.54
N LYS A 45 -1.17 20.22 -37.04
CA LYS A 45 -0.05 19.65 -37.82
C LYS A 45 -0.26 18.18 -38.19
N THR A 46 -0.84 17.37 -37.30
CA THR A 46 -1.14 15.96 -37.61
C THR A 46 -2.28 15.82 -38.61
N MET A 47 -3.26 16.71 -38.58
CA MET A 47 -4.32 16.77 -39.58
C MET A 47 -3.74 17.11 -40.96
N ASP A 48 -2.91 18.15 -41.05
CA ASP A 48 -2.24 18.54 -42.30
C ASP A 48 -1.36 17.39 -42.87
N GLN A 49 -0.73 16.61 -41.98
CA GLN A 49 0.06 15.44 -42.36
C GLN A 49 -0.81 14.30 -42.92
N ILE A 50 -1.97 14.02 -42.31
CA ILE A 50 -2.91 13.00 -42.80
C ILE A 50 -3.50 13.43 -44.15
N ASP A 51 -3.83 14.71 -44.32
CA ASP A 51 -4.35 15.25 -45.57
C ASP A 51 -3.31 15.16 -46.71
N LEU A 52 -2.04 15.41 -46.41
CA LEU A 52 -0.95 15.22 -47.36
C LEU A 52 -0.82 13.74 -47.81
N LEU A 53 -0.90 12.78 -46.88
CA LEU A 53 -0.86 11.35 -47.21
C LEU A 53 -2.06 10.93 -48.07
N ARG A 54 -3.26 11.47 -47.78
CA ARG A 54 -4.47 11.23 -48.58
C ARG A 54 -4.34 11.79 -50.00
N GLU A 55 -3.78 12.98 -50.16
CA GLU A 55 -3.59 13.54 -51.50
C GLU A 55 -2.53 12.75 -52.29
N GLN A 56 -1.47 12.25 -51.64
CA GLN A 56 -0.50 11.33 -52.28
C GLN A 56 -1.15 10.01 -52.73
N GLN A 57 -1.97 9.38 -51.88
CA GLN A 57 -2.72 8.17 -52.22
C GLN A 57 -3.64 8.41 -53.44
N LYS A 58 -4.29 9.57 -53.50
CA LYS A 58 -5.18 9.98 -54.58
C LYS A 58 -4.42 10.21 -55.90
N ILE A 59 -3.25 10.84 -55.86
CA ILE A 59 -2.38 11.01 -57.03
C ILE A 59 -1.94 9.64 -57.58
N LEU A 60 -1.42 8.76 -56.71
CA LEU A 60 -1.01 7.41 -57.11
C LEU A 60 -2.17 6.59 -57.69
N SER A 61 -3.36 6.69 -57.10
CA SER A 61 -4.57 6.04 -57.62
C SER A 61 -4.93 6.54 -59.02
N GLY A 62 -4.79 7.84 -59.26
CA GLY A 62 -4.96 8.44 -60.59
C GLY A 62 -3.93 7.94 -61.60
N GLU A 63 -2.67 7.82 -61.21
CA GLU A 63 -1.61 7.27 -62.06
C GLU A 63 -1.83 5.78 -62.40
N VAL A 64 -2.24 4.98 -61.42
CA VAL A 64 -2.63 3.57 -61.64
C VAL A 64 -3.78 3.49 -62.63
N ALA A 65 -4.80 4.35 -62.52
CA ALA A 65 -5.90 4.40 -63.47
C ALA A 65 -5.44 4.75 -64.91
N LEU A 66 -4.52 5.72 -65.05
CA LEU A 66 -3.91 6.08 -66.33
C LEU A 66 -3.10 4.93 -66.92
N HIS A 67 -2.19 4.32 -66.14
CA HIS A 67 -1.38 3.18 -66.56
C HIS A 67 -2.26 2.00 -66.96
N THR A 68 -3.33 1.74 -66.20
CA THR A 68 -4.32 0.71 -66.51
C THR A 68 -5.04 1.00 -67.83
N GLY A 69 -5.38 2.25 -68.11
CA GLY A 69 -5.98 2.66 -69.38
C GLY A 69 -5.03 2.51 -70.59
N VAL A 70 -3.76 2.87 -70.43
CA VAL A 70 -2.73 2.65 -71.47
C VAL A 70 -2.49 1.15 -71.68
N LEU A 71 -2.40 0.38 -70.60
CA LEU A 71 -2.25 -1.07 -70.64
C LEU A 71 -3.39 -1.75 -71.40
N LYS A 72 -4.65 -1.31 -71.19
CA LYS A 72 -5.80 -1.83 -71.94
C LYS A 72 -5.66 -1.57 -73.45
N ARG A 73 -5.32 -0.35 -73.85
CA ARG A 73 -5.13 -0.01 -75.28
C ARG A 73 -3.98 -0.78 -75.92
N LEU A 74 -2.84 -0.90 -75.25
CA LEU A 74 -1.72 -1.70 -75.74
C LEU A 74 -2.07 -3.18 -75.80
N SER A 75 -2.83 -3.68 -74.83
CA SER A 75 -3.33 -5.06 -74.83
C SER A 75 -4.28 -5.31 -76.02
N GLU A 76 -5.14 -4.35 -76.36
CA GLU A 76 -6.00 -4.41 -77.54
C GLU A 76 -5.16 -4.37 -78.84
N GLU A 77 -4.16 -3.49 -78.94
CA GLU A 77 -3.25 -3.44 -80.10
C GLU A 77 -2.43 -4.73 -80.27
N ALA A 78 -2.01 -5.35 -79.17
CA ALA A 78 -1.30 -6.63 -79.18
C ALA A 78 -2.17 -7.78 -79.72
N THR A 79 -3.48 -7.75 -79.49
CA THR A 79 -4.41 -8.75 -80.05
C THR A 79 -4.58 -8.60 -81.57
N GLN A 80 -4.48 -7.38 -82.09
CA GLN A 80 -4.58 -7.08 -83.52
C GLN A 80 -3.23 -7.23 -84.26
N SER A 81 -2.10 -7.16 -83.56
CA SER A 81 -0.74 -7.25 -84.15
C SER A 81 0.25 -8.07 -83.31
N PRO A 82 0.06 -9.41 -83.18
CA PRO A 82 0.77 -10.25 -82.21
C PRO A 82 2.29 -10.39 -82.43
N LYS A 83 2.81 -9.96 -83.59
CA LYS A 83 4.25 -10.03 -83.93
C LYS A 83 5.07 -8.82 -83.48
N LYS A 84 4.45 -7.77 -82.92
CA LYS A 84 5.18 -6.61 -82.39
C LYS A 84 5.72 -6.92 -80.99
N GLU A 85 6.96 -7.40 -80.92
CA GLU A 85 7.65 -7.66 -79.63
C GLU A 85 7.73 -6.40 -78.75
N GLN A 86 7.86 -5.22 -79.35
CA GLN A 86 7.88 -3.93 -78.64
C GLN A 86 6.62 -3.69 -77.80
N VAL A 87 5.43 -3.97 -78.36
CA VAL A 87 4.14 -3.79 -77.66
C VAL A 87 4.01 -4.79 -76.51
N GLN A 88 4.48 -6.03 -76.69
CA GLN A 88 4.50 -7.02 -75.62
C GLN A 88 5.45 -6.64 -74.47
N MET A 89 6.58 -6.00 -74.80
CA MET A 89 7.52 -5.52 -73.79
C MET A 89 6.91 -4.37 -72.97
N GLU A 90 6.30 -3.38 -73.61
CA GLU A 90 5.63 -2.25 -72.94
C GLU A 90 4.44 -2.69 -72.06
N ILE A 91 3.71 -3.73 -72.46
CA ILE A 91 2.66 -4.34 -71.63
C ILE A 91 3.24 -4.94 -70.34
N ARG A 92 4.40 -5.61 -70.43
CA ARG A 92 5.04 -6.22 -69.24
C ARG A 92 5.55 -5.13 -68.29
N THR A 93 6.20 -4.09 -68.82
CA THR A 93 6.71 -2.98 -68.00
C THR A 93 5.58 -2.23 -67.30
N LEU A 94 4.48 -1.90 -68.01
CA LEU A 94 3.32 -1.24 -67.41
C LEU A 94 2.65 -2.09 -66.33
N LYS A 95 2.60 -3.42 -66.48
CA LYS A 95 2.09 -4.33 -65.44
C LYS A 95 2.94 -4.29 -64.18
N ASP A 96 4.26 -4.26 -64.33
CA ASP A 96 5.18 -4.17 -63.20
C ASP A 96 5.06 -2.81 -62.49
N GLU A 97 4.94 -1.71 -63.24
CA GLU A 97 4.72 -0.37 -62.68
C GLU A 97 3.38 -0.25 -61.94
N ILE A 98 2.29 -0.80 -62.49
CA ILE A 98 0.98 -0.83 -61.81
C ILE A 98 1.07 -1.61 -60.50
N ARG A 99 1.78 -2.75 -60.50
CA ARG A 99 1.98 -3.55 -59.28
C ARG A 99 2.74 -2.76 -58.22
N MET A 100 3.87 -2.14 -58.57
CA MET A 100 4.65 -1.33 -57.62
C MET A 100 3.86 -0.14 -57.06
N LYS A 101 3.09 0.58 -57.90
CA LYS A 101 2.25 1.69 -57.44
C LYS A 101 1.10 1.24 -56.54
N ASN A 102 0.51 0.07 -56.80
CA ASN A 102 -0.50 -0.52 -55.91
C ASN A 102 0.09 -0.91 -54.54
N GLU A 103 1.31 -1.42 -54.49
CA GLU A 103 2.01 -1.68 -53.22
C GLU A 103 2.28 -0.39 -52.45
N GLN A 104 2.62 0.70 -53.15
CA GLN A 104 2.80 2.02 -52.55
C GLN A 104 1.48 2.60 -52.00
N ILE A 105 0.37 2.43 -52.71
CA ILE A 105 -0.98 2.81 -52.23
C ILE A 105 -1.32 2.04 -50.94
N ALA A 106 -1.10 0.73 -50.90
CA ALA A 106 -1.37 -0.08 -49.72
C ALA A 106 -0.52 0.34 -48.50
N SER A 107 0.75 0.72 -48.72
CA SER A 107 1.60 1.24 -47.65
C SER A 107 1.11 2.59 -47.10
N LEU A 108 0.64 3.49 -47.97
CA LEU A 108 0.07 4.77 -47.55
C LEU A 108 -1.25 4.58 -46.79
N GLU A 109 -2.11 3.67 -47.25
CA GLU A 109 -3.36 3.30 -46.56
C GLU A 109 -3.10 2.82 -45.13
N MET A 110 -2.07 1.98 -44.96
CA MET A 110 -1.64 1.49 -43.66
C MET A 110 -1.14 2.63 -42.76
N GLN A 111 -0.29 3.53 -43.28
CA GLN A 111 0.21 4.68 -42.52
C GLN A 111 -0.90 5.65 -42.11
N ILE A 112 -1.89 5.88 -42.97
CA ILE A 112 -3.06 6.70 -42.66
C ILE A 112 -3.85 6.06 -41.51
N ALA A 113 -4.09 4.74 -41.56
CA ALA A 113 -4.80 4.02 -40.50
C ALA A 113 -4.04 4.06 -39.16
N GLU A 114 -2.73 3.80 -39.18
CA GLU A 114 -1.87 3.84 -38.00
C GLU A 114 -1.80 5.24 -37.36
N SER A 115 -1.78 6.29 -38.18
CA SER A 115 -1.73 7.68 -37.72
C SER A 115 -3.06 8.16 -37.09
N ILE A 116 -4.19 7.56 -37.47
CA ILE A 116 -5.50 7.87 -36.88
C ILE A 116 -5.66 7.17 -35.52
N ILE A 117 -5.13 5.95 -35.37
CA ILE A 117 -5.33 5.12 -34.18
C ILE A 117 -4.26 5.41 -33.09
N SER A 118 -3.00 5.63 -33.47
CA SER A 118 -1.88 5.72 -32.52
C SER A 118 -1.89 6.91 -31.53
N PRO A 119 -2.44 8.11 -31.85
CA PRO A 119 -2.46 9.22 -30.87
C PRO A 119 -3.63 9.13 -29.88
N CYS A 120 -4.79 8.64 -30.32
CA CYS A 120 -6.02 8.66 -29.54
C CYS A 120 -5.99 7.60 -28.43
N GLU A 121 -5.65 6.35 -28.75
CA GLU A 121 -5.70 5.25 -27.78
C GLU A 121 -4.60 5.30 -26.70
N LYS A 122 -3.47 5.97 -26.96
CA LYS A 122 -2.34 6.00 -26.04
C LYS A 122 -2.46 7.07 -24.96
N MET A 123 -3.05 8.23 -25.28
CA MET A 123 -3.25 9.29 -24.29
C MET A 123 -4.49 9.03 -23.43
N GLU A 124 -5.61 8.64 -24.05
CA GLU A 124 -6.89 8.44 -23.37
C GLU A 124 -6.83 7.28 -22.33
N ASN A 125 -6.29 6.12 -22.71
CA ASN A 125 -6.13 4.99 -21.77
C ASN A 125 -5.14 5.26 -20.63
N GLN A 126 -4.14 6.13 -20.84
CA GLN A 126 -3.12 6.41 -19.84
C GLN A 126 -3.60 7.48 -18.85
N GLU A 127 -4.36 8.48 -19.32
CA GLU A 127 -4.97 9.52 -18.52
C GLU A 127 -6.14 8.99 -17.69
N GLU A 128 -6.98 8.12 -18.26
CA GLU A 128 -8.03 7.41 -17.53
C GLU A 128 -7.47 6.49 -16.43
N ALA A 129 -6.39 5.75 -16.71
CA ALA A 129 -5.75 4.88 -15.73
C ALA A 129 -5.15 5.68 -14.55
N VAL A 130 -4.57 6.85 -14.83
CA VAL A 130 -4.06 7.77 -13.78
C VAL A 130 -5.21 8.34 -12.95
N SER A 131 -6.30 8.77 -13.59
CA SER A 131 -7.49 9.30 -12.91
C SER A 131 -8.15 8.25 -12.00
N VAL A 132 -8.26 7.00 -12.45
CA VAL A 132 -8.80 5.89 -11.64
C VAL A 132 -7.89 5.58 -10.44
N ALA A 133 -6.56 5.62 -10.62
CA ALA A 133 -5.62 5.42 -9.53
C ALA A 133 -5.72 6.53 -8.47
N GLU A 134 -5.90 7.79 -8.89
CA GLU A 134 -6.10 8.93 -7.99
C GLU A 134 -7.43 8.82 -7.21
N LEU A 135 -8.52 8.44 -7.87
CA LEU A 135 -9.81 8.22 -7.21
C LEU A 135 -9.76 7.06 -6.21
N LEU A 136 -9.04 5.98 -6.52
CA LEU A 136 -8.81 4.88 -5.59
C LEU A 136 -8.00 5.33 -4.37
N ALA A 137 -6.95 6.13 -4.57
CA ALA A 137 -6.18 6.69 -3.45
C ALA A 137 -7.06 7.58 -2.55
N GLN A 138 -7.87 8.47 -3.14
CA GLN A 138 -8.81 9.30 -2.38
C GLN A 138 -9.85 8.48 -1.63
N LEU A 139 -10.35 7.39 -2.22
CA LEU A 139 -11.28 6.47 -1.56
C LEU A 139 -10.62 5.79 -0.35
N HIS A 140 -9.38 5.34 -0.49
CA HIS A 140 -8.62 4.75 0.61
C HIS A 140 -8.38 5.76 1.74
N ASP A 141 -7.95 6.98 1.42
CA ASP A 141 -7.75 8.04 2.40
C ASP A 141 -9.05 8.38 3.14
N LYS A 142 -10.18 8.46 2.41
CA LYS A 142 -11.49 8.72 3.00
C LYS A 142 -11.98 7.56 3.86
N SER A 143 -11.74 6.32 3.44
CA SER A 143 -12.05 5.14 4.24
C SER A 143 -11.25 5.13 5.56
N PHE A 144 -9.97 5.48 5.49
CA PHE A 144 -9.12 5.57 6.68
C PHE A 144 -9.56 6.69 7.61
N GLU A 145 -9.89 7.89 7.08
CA GLU A 145 -10.41 9.00 7.88
C GLU A 145 -11.72 8.61 8.61
N LEU A 146 -12.61 7.88 7.92
CA LEU A 146 -13.84 7.39 8.52
C LEU A 146 -13.59 6.34 9.62
N GLU A 147 -12.61 5.46 9.44
CA GLU A 147 -12.25 4.47 10.45
C GLU A 147 -11.69 5.14 11.72
N VAL A 148 -10.81 6.13 11.55
CA VAL A 148 -10.30 6.95 12.66
C VAL A 148 -11.45 7.66 13.39
N ARG A 149 -12.34 8.34 12.66
CA ARG A 149 -13.50 8.99 13.28
C ARG A 149 -14.43 8.00 13.98
N THR A 150 -14.58 6.80 13.45
CA THR A 150 -15.41 5.75 14.05
C THR A 150 -14.78 5.26 15.36
N ALA A 151 -13.46 5.10 15.40
CA ALA A 151 -12.73 4.77 16.62
C ALA A 151 -12.86 5.87 17.68
N ASP A 152 -12.70 7.14 17.30
CA ASP A 152 -12.88 8.28 18.21
C ASP A 152 -14.30 8.35 18.76
N ASN A 153 -15.31 8.17 17.91
CA ASN A 153 -16.71 8.12 18.34
C ASN A 153 -16.95 6.98 19.34
N ARG A 154 -16.32 5.82 19.14
CA ARG A 154 -16.40 4.69 20.07
C ARG A 154 -15.77 5.03 21.43
N ILE A 155 -14.61 5.68 21.43
CA ILE A 155 -13.95 6.12 22.67
C ILE A 155 -14.83 7.12 23.43
N ILE A 156 -15.42 8.10 22.72
CA ILE A 156 -16.32 9.08 23.32
C ILE A 156 -17.54 8.39 23.93
N GLN A 157 -18.09 7.39 23.24
CA GLN A 157 -19.23 6.62 23.73
C GLN A 157 -18.87 5.79 24.97
N ASP A 158 -17.69 5.16 25.00
CA ASP A 158 -17.20 4.43 26.17
C ASP A 158 -17.00 5.37 27.37
N GLN A 159 -16.43 6.55 27.16
CA GLN A 159 -16.30 7.58 28.21
C GLN A 159 -17.65 8.05 28.72
N LEU A 160 -18.62 8.26 27.83
CA LEU A 160 -19.98 8.66 28.20
C LEU A 160 -20.67 7.57 29.04
N ASN A 161 -20.54 6.31 28.65
CA ASN A 161 -21.09 5.18 29.40
C ASN A 161 -20.43 5.07 30.79
N GLN A 162 -19.11 5.22 30.87
CA GLN A 162 -18.40 5.22 32.14
C GLN A 162 -18.87 6.35 33.06
N LYS A 163 -19.04 7.56 32.54
CA LYS A 163 -19.60 8.69 33.32
C LYS A 163 -21.05 8.47 33.70
N THR A 164 -21.83 7.80 32.87
CA THR A 164 -23.22 7.44 33.20
C THR A 164 -23.25 6.49 34.41
N HIS A 165 -22.42 5.45 34.41
CA HIS A 165 -22.32 4.52 35.55
C HIS A 165 -21.78 5.18 36.82
N GLU A 166 -20.80 6.09 36.72
CA GLU A 166 -20.35 6.89 37.87
C GLU A 166 -21.51 7.73 38.46
N CYS A 167 -22.31 8.38 37.61
CA CYS A 167 -23.48 9.14 38.03
C CYS A 167 -24.55 8.25 38.68
N GLU A 168 -24.81 7.06 38.13
CA GLU A 168 -25.74 6.07 38.71
C GLU A 168 -25.28 5.64 40.11
N ASN A 169 -24.01 5.30 40.27
CA ASN A 169 -23.43 4.92 41.56
C ASN A 169 -23.53 6.06 42.60
N LEU A 170 -23.26 7.29 42.19
CA LEU A 170 -23.41 8.47 43.06
C LEU A 170 -24.89 8.71 43.42
N GLN A 171 -25.81 8.53 42.47
CA GLN A 171 -27.24 8.63 42.70
C GLN A 171 -27.71 7.59 43.74
N GLU A 172 -27.26 6.33 43.62
CA GLU A 172 -27.55 5.26 44.57
C GLU A 172 -26.98 5.53 45.97
N ALA A 173 -25.76 6.07 46.05
CA ALA A 173 -25.16 6.48 47.31
C ALA A 173 -25.96 7.62 47.97
N ILE A 174 -26.41 8.60 47.19
CA ILE A 174 -27.27 9.69 47.68
C ILE A 174 -28.60 9.14 48.22
N VAL A 175 -29.23 8.20 47.50
CA VAL A 175 -30.48 7.55 47.95
C VAL A 175 -30.24 6.78 49.25
N SER A 176 -29.15 6.02 49.34
CA SER A 176 -28.78 5.27 50.55
C SER A 176 -28.55 6.18 51.75
N LEU A 177 -27.84 7.29 51.58
CA LEU A 177 -27.61 8.27 52.64
C LEU A 177 -28.90 8.99 53.08
N LYS A 178 -29.78 9.33 52.13
CA LYS A 178 -31.11 9.89 52.44
C LYS A 178 -31.97 8.93 53.25
N GLN A 179 -31.92 7.64 52.92
CA GLN A 179 -32.62 6.60 53.68
C GLN A 179 -32.07 6.49 55.10
N GLN A 180 -30.74 6.40 55.26
CA GLN A 180 -30.09 6.35 56.58
C GLN A 180 -30.43 7.57 57.44
N LEU A 181 -30.48 8.77 56.85
CA LEU A 181 -30.89 9.99 57.55
C LEU A 181 -32.36 9.94 58.00
N SER A 182 -33.27 9.43 57.16
CA SER A 182 -34.68 9.25 57.53
C SER A 182 -34.84 8.22 58.65
N ASP A 183 -34.15 7.09 58.55
CA ASP A 183 -34.18 6.03 59.56
C ASP A 183 -33.64 6.54 60.91
N ALA A 184 -32.54 7.30 60.91
CA ALA A 184 -31.97 7.93 62.11
C ALA A 184 -32.92 8.98 62.72
N LEU A 185 -33.64 9.75 61.89
CA LEU A 185 -34.63 10.71 62.33
C LEU A 185 -35.84 10.02 62.99
N ASP A 186 -36.33 8.93 62.38
CA ASP A 186 -37.44 8.14 62.91
C ASP A 186 -37.08 7.44 64.22
N GLN A 187 -35.86 6.92 64.36
CA GLN A 187 -35.35 6.37 65.61
C GLN A 187 -35.31 7.42 66.74
N ARG A 188 -34.91 8.66 66.42
CA ARG A 188 -34.91 9.78 67.36
C ARG A 188 -36.31 10.21 67.77
N ASN A 189 -37.28 10.16 66.86
CA ASN A 189 -38.67 10.51 67.14
C ASN A 189 -39.42 9.42 67.92
N ARG A 190 -39.00 8.15 67.79
CA ARG A 190 -39.56 7.00 68.52
C ARG A 190 -39.07 6.86 69.96
N THR A 191 -38.15 7.71 70.42
CA THR A 191 -37.65 7.70 71.81
C THR A 191 -38.15 8.90 72.62
N PRO A 192 -39.41 8.90 73.10
CA PRO A 192 -39.77 9.61 74.31
C PRO A 192 -39.47 8.71 75.53
N SER A 193 -38.64 9.25 76.42
CA SER A 193 -38.38 8.77 77.78
C SER A 193 -39.61 8.15 78.47
N VAL A 194 -39.62 6.83 78.70
CA VAL A 194 -40.28 6.19 79.86
C VAL A 194 -39.52 4.93 80.25
N ALA A 195 -38.74 5.04 81.33
CA ALA A 195 -38.28 3.89 82.11
C ALA A 195 -39.47 3.28 82.87
N HIS A 196 -39.46 1.95 83.08
CA HIS A 196 -40.41 1.16 83.88
C HIS A 196 -41.73 0.70 83.21
N SER A 197 -41.64 -0.18 82.20
CA SER A 197 -42.66 -1.24 82.04
C SER A 197 -42.22 -2.46 81.18
N GLN A 198 -40.91 -2.69 80.98
CA GLN A 198 -40.47 -3.61 79.92
C GLN A 198 -39.86 -4.94 80.39
N ARG A 199 -39.65 -5.19 81.69
CA ARG A 199 -38.87 -6.38 82.13
C ARG A 199 -39.49 -7.76 81.81
N LEU A 200 -40.80 -7.86 81.58
CA LEU A 200 -41.47 -9.11 81.17
C LEU A 200 -41.81 -9.16 79.67
N SER A 201 -41.81 -8.02 78.97
CA SER A 201 -41.94 -7.94 77.50
C SER A 201 -40.59 -8.09 76.81
N GLU A 202 -39.51 -7.62 77.44
CA GLU A 202 -38.12 -7.70 76.98
C GLU A 202 -37.72 -9.14 76.66
N THR A 203 -38.06 -10.12 77.49
CA THR A 203 -37.63 -11.52 77.26
C THR A 203 -38.34 -12.21 76.09
N LYS A 204 -39.58 -11.80 75.74
CA LYS A 204 -40.24 -12.26 74.50
C LYS A 204 -39.86 -11.42 73.28
N SER A 205 -39.68 -10.10 73.45
CA SER A 205 -39.22 -9.19 72.40
C SER A 205 -37.82 -9.54 71.94
N LEU A 206 -36.88 -9.79 72.86
CA LEU A 206 -35.52 -10.22 72.56
C LEU A 206 -35.49 -11.56 71.84
N LEU A 207 -36.41 -12.49 72.12
CA LEU A 207 -36.48 -13.79 71.43
C LEU A 207 -37.02 -13.65 69.99
N VAL A 208 -37.93 -12.70 69.76
CA VAL A 208 -38.45 -12.35 68.43
C VAL A 208 -37.42 -11.53 67.64
N GLU A 209 -36.72 -10.59 68.28
CA GLU A 209 -35.61 -9.83 67.70
C GLU A 209 -34.43 -10.72 67.37
N LEU A 210 -33.99 -11.62 68.26
CA LEU A 210 -32.91 -12.56 67.96
C LEU A 210 -33.29 -13.52 66.81
N ARG A 211 -34.58 -13.86 66.69
CA ARG A 211 -35.08 -14.67 65.57
C ARG A 211 -35.10 -13.88 64.27
N ALA A 212 -35.61 -12.64 64.28
CA ALA A 212 -35.64 -11.75 63.12
C ALA A 212 -34.23 -11.32 62.68
N GLU A 213 -33.32 -11.11 63.63
CA GLU A 213 -31.92 -10.75 63.39
C GLU A 213 -31.16 -11.94 62.82
N LYS A 214 -31.36 -13.15 63.36
CA LYS A 214 -30.83 -14.39 62.77
C LYS A 214 -31.39 -14.67 61.37
N GLU A 215 -32.66 -14.36 61.12
CA GLU A 215 -33.29 -14.49 59.80
C GLU A 215 -32.78 -13.39 58.83
N SER A 216 -32.51 -12.18 59.32
CA SER A 216 -31.91 -11.08 58.54
C SER A 216 -30.44 -11.32 58.18
N VAL A 217 -29.67 -11.93 59.09
CA VAL A 217 -28.29 -12.34 58.86
C VAL A 217 -28.28 -13.48 57.84
N ALA A 218 -29.12 -14.50 58.02
CA ALA A 218 -29.25 -15.59 57.05
C ALA A 218 -29.67 -15.11 55.66
N LEU A 219 -30.52 -14.08 55.56
CA LEU A 219 -30.94 -13.51 54.27
C LEU A 219 -29.85 -12.63 53.63
N LYS A 220 -29.06 -11.90 54.45
CA LYS A 220 -27.86 -11.19 53.98
C LYS A 220 -26.81 -12.16 53.47
N ASP A 221 -26.51 -13.22 54.22
CA ASP A 221 -25.56 -14.28 53.84
C ASP A 221 -26.01 -14.98 52.55
N ALA A 222 -27.31 -15.23 52.37
CA ALA A 222 -27.86 -15.80 51.14
C ALA A 222 -27.75 -14.84 49.94
N LYS A 223 -27.96 -13.53 50.15
CA LYS A 223 -27.78 -12.51 49.10
C LYS A 223 -26.31 -12.37 48.70
N GLU A 224 -25.41 -12.41 49.67
CA GLU A 224 -23.96 -12.36 49.46
C GLU A 224 -23.47 -13.62 48.71
N ALA A 225 -23.99 -14.80 49.06
CA ALA A 225 -23.73 -16.04 48.33
C ALA A 225 -24.24 -16.01 46.88
N LEU A 226 -25.44 -15.45 46.62
CA LEU A 226 -25.95 -15.29 45.26
C LEU A 226 -25.12 -14.30 44.43
N PHE A 227 -24.64 -13.21 45.05
CA PHE A 227 -23.76 -12.24 44.41
C PHE A 227 -22.40 -12.88 44.04
N LEU A 228 -21.79 -13.61 44.97
CA LEU A 228 -20.56 -14.36 44.72
C LEU A 228 -20.75 -15.43 43.64
N GLN A 229 -21.91 -16.10 43.60
CA GLN A 229 -22.23 -17.06 42.55
C GLN A 229 -22.38 -16.39 41.17
N ALA A 230 -23.01 -15.21 41.11
CA ALA A 230 -23.12 -14.45 39.86
C ALA A 230 -21.74 -13.99 39.36
N GLN A 231 -20.90 -13.47 40.26
CA GLN A 231 -19.53 -13.08 39.96
C GLN A 231 -18.67 -14.27 39.49
N ALA A 232 -18.80 -15.44 40.12
CA ALA A 232 -18.10 -16.65 39.71
C ALA A 232 -18.49 -17.10 38.29
N ARG A 233 -19.78 -17.04 37.94
CA ARG A 233 -20.25 -17.35 36.59
C ARG A 233 -19.73 -16.37 35.54
N GLU A 234 -19.70 -15.09 35.86
CA GLU A 234 -19.14 -14.07 34.97
C GLU A 234 -17.64 -14.28 34.74
N ILE A 235 -16.88 -14.61 35.79
CA ILE A 235 -15.45 -14.95 35.66
C ILE A 235 -15.26 -16.21 34.81
N GLU A 236 -16.08 -17.24 34.98
CA GLU A 236 -16.03 -18.45 34.13
C GLU A 236 -16.34 -18.14 32.66
N GLU A 237 -17.34 -17.30 32.39
CA GLU A 237 -17.68 -16.87 31.03
C GLU A 237 -16.57 -16.04 30.39
N LEU A 238 -15.98 -15.10 31.14
CA LEU A 238 -14.83 -14.31 30.70
C LEU A 238 -13.61 -15.20 30.42
N HIS A 239 -13.31 -16.17 31.28
CA HIS A 239 -12.23 -17.13 31.03
C HIS A 239 -12.46 -17.92 29.75
N LYS A 240 -13.68 -18.43 29.53
CA LYS A 240 -14.01 -19.14 28.29
C LYS A 240 -13.81 -18.25 27.07
N ARG A 241 -14.22 -16.98 27.15
CA ARG A 241 -14.06 -16.03 26.06
C ARG A 241 -12.60 -15.68 25.81
N VAL A 242 -11.79 -15.58 26.86
CA VAL A 242 -10.32 -15.42 26.75
C VAL A 242 -9.70 -16.63 26.05
N THR A 243 -10.08 -17.86 26.41
CA THR A 243 -9.56 -19.05 25.73
C THR A 243 -9.94 -19.09 24.25
N GLU A 244 -11.20 -18.79 23.91
CA GLU A 244 -11.64 -18.73 22.51
C GLU A 244 -10.91 -17.63 21.71
N LEU A 245 -10.66 -16.46 22.32
CA LEU A 245 -9.89 -15.38 21.70
C LEU A 245 -8.42 -15.73 21.50
N VAL A 246 -7.80 -16.45 22.44
CA VAL A 246 -6.42 -16.91 22.31
C VAL A 246 -6.31 -17.91 21.16
N GLU A 247 -7.22 -18.90 21.09
CA GLU A 247 -7.24 -19.86 19.97
C GLU A 247 -7.47 -19.17 18.63
N ALA A 248 -8.40 -18.21 18.54
CA ALA A 248 -8.64 -17.45 17.34
C ALA A 248 -7.43 -16.60 16.92
N LYS A 249 -6.74 -16.00 17.90
CA LYS A 249 -5.49 -15.24 17.68
C LYS A 249 -4.40 -16.16 17.12
N GLU A 250 -4.17 -17.31 17.73
CA GLU A 250 -3.16 -18.28 17.26
C GLU A 250 -3.44 -18.75 15.82
N GLN A 251 -4.71 -19.00 15.48
CA GLN A 251 -5.10 -19.35 14.12
C GLN A 251 -4.85 -18.22 13.11
N LEU A 252 -5.09 -16.96 13.51
CA LEU A 252 -4.81 -15.79 12.68
C LEU A 252 -3.31 -15.57 12.50
N GLU A 253 -2.51 -15.72 13.56
CA GLU A 253 -1.05 -15.65 13.49
C GLU A 253 -0.48 -16.71 12.55
N LEU A 254 -0.98 -17.95 12.61
CA LEU A 254 -0.57 -19.02 11.69
C LEU A 254 -0.94 -18.71 10.23
N ARG A 255 -2.12 -18.13 9.98
CA ARG A 255 -2.47 -17.65 8.63
C ARG A 255 -1.56 -16.51 8.17
N ASN A 256 -1.26 -15.56 9.05
CA ASN A 256 -0.41 -14.42 8.73
C ASN A 256 1.01 -14.88 8.37
N GLN A 257 1.57 -15.81 9.16
CA GLN A 257 2.86 -16.43 8.89
C GLN A 257 2.90 -17.10 7.51
N LYS A 258 1.85 -17.87 7.17
CA LYS A 258 1.75 -18.51 5.85
C LYS A 258 1.68 -17.48 4.71
N LEU A 259 0.90 -16.42 4.88
CA LEU A 259 0.83 -15.33 3.88
C LEU A 259 2.16 -14.60 3.74
N ALA A 260 2.92 -14.43 4.82
CA ALA A 260 4.25 -13.84 4.78
C ALA A 260 5.23 -14.74 4.00
N GLU A 261 5.18 -16.06 4.22
CA GLU A 261 5.95 -17.05 3.46
C GLU A 261 5.58 -17.03 1.96
N GLU A 262 4.30 -17.02 1.62
CA GLU A 262 3.83 -16.91 0.23
C GLU A 262 4.26 -15.58 -0.43
N SER A 263 4.21 -14.47 0.31
CA SER A 263 4.68 -13.16 -0.15
C SER A 263 6.20 -13.14 -0.41
N THR A 264 6.99 -13.73 0.48
CA THR A 264 8.44 -13.84 0.28
C THR A 264 8.78 -14.76 -0.89
N TYR A 265 8.05 -15.85 -1.08
CA TYR A 265 8.19 -16.74 -2.24
C TYR A 265 7.86 -16.01 -3.55
N ALA A 266 6.74 -15.28 -3.60
CA ALA A 266 6.35 -14.48 -4.75
C ALA A 266 7.39 -13.38 -5.08
N LYS A 267 7.92 -12.70 -4.06
CA LYS A 267 9.03 -11.73 -4.22
C LYS A 267 10.27 -12.39 -4.80
N GLY A 268 10.62 -13.61 -4.36
CA GLY A 268 11.72 -14.39 -4.90
C GLY A 268 11.54 -14.71 -6.39
N LEU A 269 10.35 -15.19 -6.77
CA LEU A 269 9.99 -15.44 -8.17
C LEU A 269 10.05 -14.19 -9.03
N ALA A 270 9.48 -13.08 -8.55
CA ALA A 270 9.51 -11.81 -9.24
C ALA A 270 10.94 -11.28 -9.41
N SER A 271 11.79 -11.42 -8.39
CA SER A 271 13.20 -11.04 -8.47
C SER A 271 13.97 -11.90 -9.47
N ALA A 272 13.71 -13.21 -9.52
CA ALA A 272 14.33 -14.10 -10.51
C ALA A 272 13.92 -13.72 -11.93
N ALA A 273 12.62 -13.52 -12.17
CA ALA A 273 12.09 -13.07 -13.45
C ALA A 273 12.66 -11.70 -13.88
N ALA A 274 12.80 -10.77 -12.94
CA ALA A 274 13.40 -9.46 -13.22
C ALA A 274 14.88 -9.57 -13.65
N VAL A 275 15.65 -10.48 -13.05
CA VAL A 275 17.03 -10.74 -13.45
C VAL A 275 17.10 -11.36 -14.85
N GLU A 276 16.22 -12.32 -15.18
CA GLU A 276 16.15 -12.91 -16.52
C GLU A 276 15.75 -11.89 -17.59
N LEU A 277 14.74 -11.06 -17.32
CA LEU A 277 14.34 -9.97 -18.23
C LEU A 277 15.47 -8.95 -18.43
N LYS A 278 16.24 -8.65 -17.38
CA LYS A 278 17.43 -7.80 -17.50
C LYS A 278 18.48 -8.46 -18.40
N ALA A 279 18.78 -9.74 -18.20
CA ALA A 279 19.74 -10.47 -19.04
C ALA A 279 19.30 -10.51 -20.52
N LEU A 280 18.02 -10.78 -20.79
CA LEU A 280 17.45 -10.76 -22.14
C LEU A 280 17.51 -9.37 -22.78
N SER A 281 17.19 -8.32 -22.03
CA SER A 281 17.28 -6.95 -22.56
C SER A 281 18.72 -6.54 -22.88
N GLU A 282 19.70 -6.97 -22.08
CA GLU A 282 21.11 -6.80 -22.39
C GLU A 282 21.54 -7.57 -23.66
N GLU A 283 21.01 -8.77 -23.90
CA GLU A 283 21.27 -9.55 -25.11
C GLU A 283 20.65 -8.89 -26.36
N VAL A 284 19.39 -8.42 -26.26
CA VAL A 284 18.73 -7.67 -27.33
C VAL A 284 19.52 -6.40 -27.66
N ALA A 285 19.99 -5.66 -26.66
CA ALA A 285 20.83 -4.49 -26.88
C ALA A 285 22.15 -4.83 -27.59
N LYS A 286 22.80 -5.95 -27.22
CA LYS A 286 24.02 -6.43 -27.91
C LYS A 286 23.74 -6.77 -29.38
N LEU A 287 22.64 -7.47 -29.66
CA LEU A 287 22.24 -7.83 -31.03
C LEU A 287 21.87 -6.60 -31.87
N MET A 288 21.15 -5.64 -31.29
CA MET A 288 20.85 -4.36 -31.95
C MET A 288 22.12 -3.61 -32.34
N ASN A 289 23.07 -3.45 -31.41
CA ASN A 289 24.36 -2.82 -31.69
C ASN A 289 25.15 -3.57 -32.77
N HIS A 290 25.08 -4.90 -32.81
CA HIS A 290 25.75 -5.69 -33.86
C HIS A 290 25.08 -5.47 -35.23
N ASN A 291 23.74 -5.48 -35.28
CA ASN A 291 23.00 -5.21 -36.51
C ASN A 291 23.26 -3.80 -37.04
N GLU A 292 23.36 -2.80 -36.15
CA GLU A 292 23.71 -1.43 -36.54
C GLU A 292 25.12 -1.36 -37.16
N LYS A 293 26.10 -2.04 -36.55
CA LYS A 293 27.46 -2.15 -37.13
C LYS A 293 27.46 -2.81 -38.51
N LEU A 294 26.77 -3.94 -38.66
CA LEU A 294 26.64 -4.62 -39.94
C LEU A 294 25.95 -3.74 -41.00
N ALA A 295 24.89 -3.01 -40.60
CA ALA A 295 24.21 -2.07 -41.49
C ALA A 295 25.14 -0.93 -41.94
N ALA A 296 25.95 -0.38 -41.02
CA ALA A 296 26.95 0.63 -41.32
C ALA A 296 28.05 0.10 -42.26
N GLU A 297 28.53 -1.13 -42.05
CA GLU A 297 29.51 -1.79 -42.93
C GLU A 297 28.94 -2.03 -44.33
N LEU A 298 27.70 -2.50 -44.45
CA LEU A 298 27.03 -2.68 -45.74
C LEU A 298 26.85 -1.35 -46.49
N ALA A 299 26.51 -0.27 -45.78
CA ALA A 299 26.43 1.07 -46.35
C ALA A 299 27.82 1.57 -46.83
N ALA A 300 28.87 1.33 -46.05
CA ALA A 300 30.25 1.68 -46.42
C ALA A 300 30.77 0.87 -47.63
N GLN A 301 30.40 -0.41 -47.75
CA GLN A 301 30.77 -1.21 -48.92
C GLN A 301 30.06 -0.71 -50.19
N LYS A 302 28.77 -0.36 -50.11
CA LYS A 302 28.02 0.23 -51.23
C LYS A 302 28.59 1.58 -51.69
N SER A 303 29.06 2.42 -50.76
CA SER A 303 29.71 3.69 -51.12
C SER A 303 31.10 3.49 -51.73
N SER A 304 31.84 2.44 -51.32
CA SER A 304 33.17 2.10 -51.88
C SER A 304 33.12 1.51 -53.30
N SER A 305 32.06 0.77 -53.66
CA SER A 305 31.94 0.13 -54.98
C SER A 305 31.64 1.10 -56.13
N THR A 306 31.20 2.33 -55.81
CA THR A 306 30.82 3.34 -56.82
C THR A 306 32.02 4.15 -57.34
N GLN A 307 33.24 3.91 -56.86
CA GLN A 307 34.44 4.59 -57.35
C GLN A 307 35.40 3.66 -58.12
N ARG A 308 35.15 3.46 -59.42
CA ARG A 308 36.17 2.97 -60.37
C ARG A 308 36.25 3.80 -61.67
N LYS A 309 37.00 4.92 -61.57
CA LYS A 309 38.01 5.54 -62.51
C LYS A 309 37.58 6.06 -63.90
N PRO A 310 38.41 6.85 -64.66
CA PRO A 310 39.83 7.28 -64.46
C PRO A 310 40.15 8.78 -64.75
N SER A 311 41.33 9.29 -64.35
CA SER A 311 42.21 10.13 -65.22
C SER A 311 43.46 10.66 -64.48
N VAL A 312 44.55 10.70 -65.24
CA VAL A 312 45.91 11.21 -64.96
C VAL A 312 45.93 12.74 -64.95
N ALA A 313 46.74 13.37 -64.07
CA ALA A 313 47.44 14.63 -64.35
C ALA A 313 48.55 14.91 -63.32
N MET A 314 49.73 15.28 -63.82
CA MET A 314 50.86 15.80 -63.06
C MET A 314 50.69 17.30 -62.76
N ARG A 315 51.09 17.78 -61.58
CA ARG A 315 51.98 18.95 -61.40
C ARG A 315 52.24 19.30 -59.93
N ASN A 316 53.49 19.71 -59.67
CA ASN A 316 54.01 20.28 -58.43
C ASN A 316 53.26 21.53 -57.96
N GLY A 317 53.20 21.75 -56.63
CA GLY A 317 53.01 23.09 -56.07
C GLY A 317 52.46 23.19 -54.64
N ARG A 318 53.37 23.17 -53.65
CA ARG A 318 53.48 24.15 -52.54
C ARG A 318 52.31 24.31 -51.53
N ARG A 319 52.71 24.15 -50.25
CA ARG A 319 52.12 24.58 -48.94
C ARG A 319 51.17 23.60 -48.24
N ASP A 320 51.72 22.96 -47.19
CA ASP A 320 51.06 22.76 -45.90
C ASP A 320 50.45 24.09 -45.38
N PRO A 321 49.31 24.06 -44.66
CA PRO A 321 49.24 23.41 -43.36
C PRO A 321 47.97 22.59 -43.09
N HIS A 322 48.19 21.33 -42.70
CA HIS A 322 47.47 20.56 -41.68
C HIS A 322 46.18 21.15 -41.05
N PRO A 323 45.01 20.51 -41.28
CA PRO A 323 43.91 20.51 -40.32
C PRO A 323 43.58 19.07 -39.89
N ARG A 324 44.58 18.29 -39.47
CA ARG A 324 44.34 16.97 -38.82
C ARG A 324 44.60 16.99 -37.32
N ARG A 325 45.03 18.14 -36.78
CA ARG A 325 45.31 18.29 -35.34
C ARG A 325 44.05 18.62 -34.52
N ASN A 326 43.05 19.28 -35.10
CA ASN A 326 41.90 19.76 -34.34
C ASN A 326 40.90 18.65 -33.99
N GLU A 327 40.55 17.77 -34.92
CA GLU A 327 39.63 16.63 -34.66
C GLU A 327 40.27 15.59 -33.74
N GLN A 328 41.56 15.29 -33.91
CA GLN A 328 42.30 14.40 -33.01
C GLN A 328 42.41 14.99 -31.59
N ASN A 329 42.54 16.32 -31.47
CA ASN A 329 42.55 17.00 -30.18
C ASN A 329 41.16 17.05 -29.53
N VAL A 330 40.08 17.19 -30.30
CA VAL A 330 38.69 17.19 -29.78
C VAL A 330 38.32 15.81 -29.26
N LEU A 331 38.59 14.74 -30.03
CA LEU A 331 38.39 13.36 -29.58
C LEU A 331 39.28 13.01 -28.38
N SER A 332 40.52 13.51 -28.34
CA SER A 332 41.41 13.33 -27.18
C SER A 332 40.92 14.11 -25.95
N ALA A 333 40.32 15.28 -26.12
CA ALA A 333 39.75 16.07 -25.03
C ALA A 333 38.43 15.47 -24.52
N GLU A 334 37.62 14.88 -25.39
CA GLU A 334 36.39 14.17 -25.05
C GLU A 334 36.69 12.89 -24.28
N MET A 335 37.64 12.08 -24.76
CA MET A 335 38.12 10.88 -24.05
C MET A 335 38.71 11.23 -22.67
N LYS A 336 39.43 12.36 -22.54
CA LYS A 336 39.92 12.84 -21.24
C LYS A 336 38.76 13.26 -20.30
N ARG A 337 37.74 13.93 -20.82
CA ARG A 337 36.52 14.30 -20.06
C ARG A 337 35.74 13.06 -19.62
N GLU A 338 35.64 12.05 -20.47
CA GLU A 338 34.95 10.81 -20.14
C GLU A 338 35.73 10.00 -19.08
N LEU A 339 37.06 9.96 -19.16
CA LEU A 339 37.90 9.36 -18.13
C LEU A 339 37.77 10.07 -16.77
N THR A 340 37.64 11.40 -16.75
CA THR A 340 37.40 12.12 -15.49
C THR A 340 36.03 11.83 -14.92
N LEU A 341 34.98 11.80 -15.76
CA LEU A 341 33.62 11.45 -15.32
C LEU A 341 33.54 9.99 -14.82
N SER A 342 34.28 9.07 -15.46
CA SER A 342 34.37 7.69 -15.01
C SER A 342 35.04 7.58 -13.63
N ARG A 343 36.12 8.35 -13.40
CA ARG A 343 36.80 8.39 -12.10
C ARG A 343 35.94 9.03 -11.01
N GLU A 344 35.20 10.09 -11.32
CA GLU A 344 34.25 10.70 -10.38
C GLU A 344 33.11 9.75 -10.02
N ARG A 345 32.61 8.99 -11.00
CA ARG A 345 31.61 7.94 -10.76
C ARG A 345 32.17 6.82 -9.89
N GLU A 346 33.40 6.39 -10.13
CA GLU A 346 34.10 5.38 -9.32
C GLU A 346 34.29 5.86 -7.87
N LEU A 347 34.76 7.09 -7.66
CA LEU A 347 34.88 7.70 -6.33
C LEU A 347 33.53 7.81 -5.60
N SER A 348 32.47 8.11 -6.35
CA SER A 348 31.11 8.15 -5.80
C SER A 348 30.65 6.77 -5.32
N TYR A 349 30.91 5.71 -6.11
CA TYR A 349 30.62 4.34 -5.69
C TYR A 349 31.48 3.89 -4.51
N GLU A 350 32.76 4.22 -4.48
CA GLU A 350 33.63 3.92 -3.33
C GLU A 350 33.11 4.61 -2.06
N THR A 351 32.72 5.88 -2.15
CA THR A 351 32.17 6.63 -1.01
C THR A 351 30.85 6.02 -0.53
N ALA A 352 29.95 5.67 -1.45
CA ALA A 352 28.67 5.03 -1.13
C ALA A 352 28.87 3.65 -0.49
N LEU A 353 29.89 2.89 -0.92
CA LEU A 353 30.23 1.60 -0.34
C LEU A 353 30.72 1.75 1.11
N VAL A 354 31.62 2.70 1.36
CA VAL A 354 32.13 3.00 2.71
C VAL A 354 31.00 3.49 3.64
N GLU A 355 30.08 4.32 3.14
CA GLU A 355 28.92 4.76 3.92
C GLU A 355 27.99 3.60 4.27
N ARG A 356 27.77 2.68 3.32
CA ARG A 356 26.99 1.45 3.54
C ARG A 356 27.65 0.57 4.60
N ASP A 357 28.95 0.35 4.49
CA ASP A 357 29.71 -0.47 5.44
C ASP A 357 29.73 0.16 6.85
N HIS A 358 29.80 1.49 6.93
CA HIS A 358 29.68 2.21 8.19
C HIS A 358 28.30 2.00 8.84
N LYS A 359 27.21 2.16 8.06
CA LYS A 359 25.84 1.90 8.54
C LYS A 359 25.65 0.44 8.96
N GLU A 360 26.22 -0.49 8.22
CA GLU A 360 26.19 -1.92 8.57
C GLU A 360 26.89 -2.19 9.91
N ALA A 361 28.06 -1.59 10.14
CA ALA A 361 28.78 -1.70 11.40
C ALA A 361 28.01 -1.08 12.59
N GLU A 362 27.35 0.06 12.40
CA GLU A 362 26.49 0.67 13.43
C GLU A 362 25.31 -0.22 13.79
N LEU A 363 24.65 -0.83 12.80
CA LEU A 363 23.56 -1.77 13.04
C LEU A 363 24.04 -3.02 13.77
N GLN A 364 25.18 -3.59 13.37
CA GLN A 364 25.78 -4.72 14.07
C GLN A 364 26.10 -4.39 15.54
N SER A 365 26.65 -3.19 15.80
CA SER A 365 26.90 -2.71 17.17
C SER A 365 25.62 -2.62 18.00
N LYS A 366 24.53 -2.07 17.44
CA LYS A 366 23.22 -2.00 18.13
C LYS A 366 22.64 -3.37 18.44
N VAL A 367 22.80 -4.33 17.52
CA VAL A 367 22.37 -5.71 17.73
C VAL A 367 23.14 -6.34 18.90
N GLU A 368 24.46 -6.18 18.92
CA GLU A 368 25.29 -6.73 19.99
C GLU A 368 24.98 -6.09 21.34
N GLU A 369 24.77 -4.77 21.38
CA GLU A 369 24.34 -4.07 22.58
C GLU A 369 22.96 -4.55 23.08
N SER A 370 22.02 -4.80 22.16
CA SER A 370 20.71 -5.38 22.51
C SER A 370 20.84 -6.78 23.09
N LYS A 371 21.67 -7.65 22.51
CA LYS A 371 21.95 -8.99 23.05
C LYS A 371 22.53 -8.94 24.45
N GLN A 372 23.45 -8.01 24.70
CA GLN A 372 24.01 -7.81 26.04
C GLN A 372 22.96 -7.34 27.05
N ARG A 373 22.06 -6.43 26.65
CA ARG A 373 20.93 -6.01 27.50
C ARG A 373 19.97 -7.16 27.80
N GLU A 374 19.67 -7.98 26.79
CA GLU A 374 18.82 -9.16 26.95
C GLU A 374 19.43 -10.17 27.94
N ALA A 375 20.70 -10.52 27.74
CA ALA A 375 21.42 -11.42 28.65
C ALA A 375 21.48 -10.86 30.10
N TYR A 376 21.59 -9.54 30.26
CA TYR A 376 21.51 -8.91 31.58
C TYR A 376 20.13 -9.08 32.22
N LEU A 377 19.05 -8.85 31.47
CA LEU A 377 17.68 -9.01 31.97
C LEU A 377 17.36 -10.47 32.30
N GLU A 378 17.82 -11.41 31.48
CA GLU A 378 17.69 -12.85 31.76
C GLU A 378 18.40 -13.24 33.07
N ASN A 379 19.60 -12.70 33.31
CA ASN A 379 20.32 -12.92 34.56
C ASN A 379 19.57 -12.33 35.78
N GLU A 380 19.02 -11.13 35.65
CA GLU A 380 18.20 -10.52 36.70
C GLU A 380 16.92 -11.32 36.98
N LEU A 381 16.26 -11.84 35.93
CA LEU A 381 15.12 -12.73 36.07
C LEU A 381 15.52 -14.04 36.78
N ALA A 382 16.63 -14.65 36.39
CA ALA A 382 17.16 -15.84 37.06
C ALA A 382 17.47 -15.58 38.55
N ASN A 383 18.09 -14.44 38.85
CA ASN A 383 18.34 -14.00 40.24
C ASN A 383 17.03 -13.83 41.02
N MET A 384 16.02 -13.22 40.41
CA MET A 384 14.70 -13.03 41.02
C MET A 384 14.01 -14.38 41.30
N TRP A 385 14.07 -15.32 40.35
CA TRP A 385 13.57 -16.68 40.54
C TRP A 385 14.27 -17.41 41.69
N VAL A 386 15.59 -17.28 41.81
CA VAL A 386 16.35 -17.83 42.95
C VAL A 386 15.90 -17.21 44.27
N GLN A 387 15.65 -15.89 44.30
CA GLN A 387 15.13 -15.21 45.49
C GLN A 387 13.71 -15.69 45.85
N ILE A 388 12.81 -15.80 44.88
CA ILE A 388 11.46 -16.35 45.08
C ILE A 388 11.54 -17.78 45.64
N ALA A 389 12.43 -18.62 45.09
CA ALA A 389 12.64 -19.97 45.59
C ALA A 389 13.17 -19.98 47.04
N LYS A 390 14.11 -19.09 47.39
CA LYS A 390 14.61 -18.93 48.76
C LYS A 390 13.49 -18.49 49.72
N LEU A 391 12.66 -17.53 49.32
CA LEU A 391 11.53 -17.04 50.11
C LEU A 391 10.49 -18.14 50.33
N LYS A 392 10.11 -18.88 49.28
CA LYS A 392 9.21 -20.03 49.39
C LYS A 392 9.78 -21.11 50.31
N LYS A 393 11.10 -21.36 50.24
CA LYS A 393 11.77 -22.32 51.13
C LYS A 393 11.81 -21.84 52.59
N SER A 394 12.01 -20.55 52.86
CA SER A 394 11.92 -20.02 54.23
C SER A 394 10.47 -19.97 54.74
N GLN A 395 9.49 -19.79 53.86
CA GLN A 395 8.07 -19.74 54.22
C GLN A 395 7.48 -21.15 54.48
N GLY A 396 8.12 -22.20 53.95
CA GLY A 396 7.83 -23.60 54.26
C GLY A 396 8.46 -24.14 55.56
N VAL A 397 9.15 -23.31 56.36
CA VAL A 397 9.74 -23.73 57.66
C VAL A 397 8.89 -23.27 58.86
N GLU A 398 7.87 -22.42 58.67
CA GLU A 398 6.95 -21.99 59.75
C GLU A 398 5.47 -22.35 59.51
N SER A 399 5.16 -23.28 58.61
CA SER A 399 3.79 -23.75 58.46
C SER A 399 3.72 -25.22 58.09
N GLU A 400 3.56 -26.03 59.13
CA GLU A 400 2.95 -27.35 59.10
C GLU A 400 1.96 -27.39 60.29
N PRO A 401 0.86 -28.18 60.27
CA PRO A 401 0.32 -29.01 59.20
C PRO A 401 -1.20 -28.84 58.99
N SER A 402 -1.76 -29.45 57.92
CA SER A 402 -3.07 -30.16 57.85
C SER A 402 -3.52 -30.18 56.37
N GLU A 403 -3.11 -31.15 55.56
CA GLU A 403 -3.61 -32.53 55.44
C GLU A 403 -4.81 -32.69 54.47
N SER A 404 -4.52 -33.39 53.36
CA SER A 404 -5.42 -34.12 52.45
C SER A 404 -6.32 -33.28 51.51
N THR A 405 -6.35 -33.51 50.19
CA THR A 405 -6.68 -34.79 49.56
C THR A 405 -6.33 -34.80 48.05
N ILE A 406 -5.84 -35.96 47.60
CA ILE A 406 -6.06 -36.59 46.28
C ILE A 406 -5.20 -36.10 45.11
N SER A 407 -4.14 -36.89 44.88
CA SER A 407 -3.64 -37.21 43.55
C SER A 407 -4.72 -37.88 42.70
N GLU A 408 -4.90 -37.43 41.46
CA GLU A 408 -5.19 -38.35 40.37
C GLU A 408 -4.32 -37.98 39.17
N SER A 409 -3.61 -39.00 38.70
CA SER A 409 -2.54 -38.94 37.73
C SER A 409 -3.14 -39.15 36.34
N GLN A 410 -2.89 -38.24 35.41
CA GLN A 410 -2.90 -38.58 33.99
C GLN A 410 -1.56 -38.18 33.39
N ARG A 411 -0.68 -39.19 33.30
CA ARG A 411 0.48 -39.18 32.42
C ARG A 411 -0.02 -38.94 31.01
N ILE A 412 0.46 -37.89 30.35
CA ILE A 412 0.63 -37.90 28.91
C ILE A 412 2.10 -37.63 28.67
N ASP A 413 2.72 -38.70 28.19
CA ASP A 413 4.09 -38.80 27.76
C ASP A 413 4.35 -37.81 26.62
N GLY A 414 5.37 -36.96 26.76
CA GLY A 414 5.66 -35.87 25.84
C GLY A 414 7.15 -35.73 25.52
N PHE A 415 7.93 -36.81 25.67
CA PHE A 415 9.38 -36.78 25.52
C PHE A 415 9.96 -37.82 24.55
N GLU A 416 9.26 -38.12 23.44
CA GLU A 416 9.80 -39.01 22.38
C GLU A 416 9.76 -38.44 20.93
N VAL A 417 9.50 -37.14 20.72
CA VAL A 417 9.36 -36.63 19.33
C VAL A 417 10.65 -36.07 18.71
N TRP A 418 11.74 -35.90 19.47
CA TRP A 418 12.95 -35.25 18.92
C TRP A 418 14.06 -36.19 18.39
N ASP A 419 14.00 -37.50 18.67
CA ASP A 419 15.03 -38.44 18.19
C ASP A 419 14.75 -39.07 16.82
N SER A 420 13.54 -38.89 16.24
CA SER A 420 13.23 -39.43 14.90
C SER A 420 13.68 -38.54 13.73
N VAL A 421 14.05 -37.29 13.97
CA VAL A 421 14.43 -36.37 12.88
C VAL A 421 15.92 -36.49 12.50
N VAL A 422 16.77 -37.05 13.36
CA VAL A 422 18.22 -37.13 13.09
C VAL A 422 18.66 -38.43 12.39
N GLN A 423 17.83 -39.48 12.37
CA GLN A 423 18.20 -40.76 11.73
C GLN A 423 17.72 -40.95 10.28
N SER A 424 16.74 -40.17 9.80
CA SER A 424 16.27 -40.28 8.40
C SER A 424 17.16 -39.56 7.37
N SER A 425 18.16 -38.79 7.79
CA SER A 425 19.05 -38.06 6.87
C SER A 425 20.39 -38.77 6.58
N ARG A 426 20.56 -40.04 6.97
CA ARG A 426 21.78 -40.83 6.72
C ARG A 426 21.58 -42.14 5.94
N ARG A 427 20.39 -42.39 5.39
CA ARG A 427 20.15 -43.48 4.45
C ARG A 427 19.29 -43.00 3.29
N GLN A 428 19.91 -42.24 2.38
CA GLN A 428 19.62 -42.28 0.95
C GLN A 428 20.84 -41.81 0.17
#